data_AF-A0A6J7VMY2-F1
#
_entry.id   AF-A0A6J7VMY2-F1
#
_cell.length_a   1.000
_cell.length_b   1.000
_cell.length_c   1.000
_cell.angle_alpha   90.00
_cell.angle_beta   90.00
_cell.angle_gamma   90.00
#
_symmetry.space_group_name_H-M   'P 1'
#
loop_
_entity.id
_entity.type
_entity.pdbx_description
1 polymer ?
#
loop_
_entity_poly.entity_id
_entity_poly.type
_entity_poly.pdbx_seq_one_letter_code
_entity_poly.pdbx_strand_id
1 'polypeptide(L)'
;MRVTRSNARGPVGVVVRRLARQLEAELRKRHWAWTGAATGLDEAGSLGTAEMVQAIELLASSGAASAEIGSHPGLPDDPERDRYRWNYSWDLEFTALCSKAVRSSIEASGFRLGTFADLPRWGM
;
A
#
# COMPACT_ATOMS: atom_id res chain seq x y z
N MET A 1 1.16 4.47 12.14
CA MET A 1 -0.22 4.71 11.67
C MET A 1 -0.24 4.65 10.15
N ARG A 2 -1.28 4.06 9.56
CA ARG A 2 -1.51 4.10 8.11
C ARG A 2 -2.07 5.47 7.71
N VAL A 3 -1.53 6.04 6.63
CA VAL A 3 -2.15 7.19 5.95
C VAL A 3 -2.50 6.75 4.53
N THR A 4 -3.77 6.39 4.35
CA THR A 4 -4.31 5.96 3.06
C THR A 4 -4.21 7.09 2.03
N ARG A 5 -3.79 6.76 0.81
CA ARG A 5 -3.70 7.69 -0.33
C ARG A 5 -4.36 7.07 -1.55
N SER A 6 -4.70 7.93 -2.52
CA SER A 6 -5.29 7.56 -3.80
C SER A 6 -4.50 8.23 -4.92
N ASN A 7 -4.17 7.43 -5.93
CA ASN A 7 -3.56 7.82 -7.20
C ASN A 7 -4.62 8.21 -8.25
N ALA A 8 -5.92 7.99 -7.97
CA ALA A 8 -7.00 8.40 -8.85
C ALA A 8 -6.88 9.90 -9.22
N ARG A 9 -6.98 10.18 -10.53
CA ARG A 9 -6.87 11.55 -11.08
C ARG A 9 -8.17 12.35 -10.96
N GLY A 10 -9.26 11.68 -10.60
CA GLY A 10 -10.59 12.27 -10.46
C GLY A 10 -10.84 13.00 -9.12
N PRO A 11 -12.07 13.50 -8.92
CA PRO A 11 -12.44 14.28 -7.73
C PRO A 11 -12.28 13.51 -6.42
N VAL A 12 -12.59 12.21 -6.43
CA VAL A 12 -12.38 11.33 -5.27
C VAL A 12 -10.92 11.32 -4.83
N GLY A 13 -9.99 11.13 -5.77
CA GLY A 13 -8.56 11.12 -5.46
C GLY A 13 -8.07 12.47 -4.91
N VAL A 14 -8.60 13.59 -5.41
CA VAL A 14 -8.30 14.93 -4.88
C VAL A 14 -8.74 15.05 -3.42
N VAL A 15 -9.96 14.61 -3.10
CA VAL A 15 -10.50 14.65 -1.73
C VAL A 15 -9.70 13.74 -0.80
N VAL A 16 -9.40 12.50 -1.22
CA VAL A 16 -8.60 11.56 -0.42
C VAL A 16 -7.21 12.14 -0.13
N ARG A 17 -6.53 12.71 -1.13
CA ARG A 17 -5.22 13.35 -0.93
C ARG A 17 -5.29 14.56 0.01
N ARG A 18 -6.38 15.33 -0.02
CA ARG A 18 -6.59 16.44 0.93
C ARG A 18 -6.75 15.91 2.37
N LEU A 19 -7.58 14.89 2.58
CA LEU A 19 -7.79 14.27 3.89
C LEU A 19 -6.50 13.64 4.43
N ALA A 20 -5.73 12.97 3.56
CA ALA A 20 -4.43 12.41 3.91
C ALA A 20 -3.47 13.50 4.44
N ARG A 21 -3.35 14.64 3.75
CA ARG A 21 -2.52 15.77 4.20
C ARG A 21 -2.97 16.35 5.54
N GLN A 22 -4.28 16.44 5.77
CA GLN A 22 -4.82 16.90 7.05
C GLN A 22 -4.47 15.93 8.18
N LEU A 23 -4.60 14.62 7.93
CA LEU A 23 -4.20 13.60 8.89
C LEU A 23 -2.69 13.66 9.19
N GLU A 24 -1.84 13.78 8.17
CA GLU A 24 -0.39 13.94 8.35
C GLU A 24 -0.04 15.16 9.21
N ALA A 25 -0.74 16.29 9.03
CA ALA A 25 -0.54 17.46 9.87
C ALA A 25 -0.87 17.19 11.34
N GLU A 26 -1.96 16.47 11.60
CA GLU A 26 -2.36 16.07 12.96
C GLU A 26 -1.44 15.03 13.59
N LEU A 27 -0.91 14.09 12.80
CA LEU A 27 0.06 13.09 13.23
C LEU A 27 1.41 13.75 13.57
N ARG A 28 1.84 14.72 12.76
CA ARG A 28 3.05 15.50 13.00
C ARG A 28 2.98 16.29 14.30
N LYS A 29 1.86 16.97 14.58
CA LYS A 29 1.63 17.67 15.87
C LYS A 29 1.73 16.75 17.08
N ARG A 30 1.45 15.45 16.90
CA ARG A 30 1.45 14.43 17.95
C ARG A 30 2.74 13.60 18.00
N HIS A 31 3.70 13.87 17.11
CA HIS A 31 4.93 13.07 16.96
C HIS A 31 4.68 11.58 16.73
N TRP A 32 3.57 11.25 16.06
CA TRP A 32 3.25 9.85 15.71
C TRP A 32 4.02 9.42 14.46
N ALA A 33 4.29 8.12 14.35
CA ALA A 33 4.92 7.55 13.17
C ALA A 33 3.88 7.18 12.11
N TRP A 34 4.18 7.40 10.82
CA TRP A 34 3.34 7.00 9.69
C TRP A 34 4.15 6.71 8.43
N THR A 35 3.51 6.06 7.45
CA THR A 35 4.12 5.71 6.16
C THR A 35 4.19 6.91 5.21
N GLY A 36 5.38 7.19 4.69
CA GLY A 36 5.65 8.36 3.84
C GLY A 36 4.93 8.34 2.48
N ALA A 37 4.73 7.15 1.92
CA ALA A 37 3.92 6.93 0.71
C ALA A 37 2.97 5.74 0.91
N ALA A 38 1.87 5.69 0.16
CA ALA A 38 0.91 4.60 0.21
C ALA A 38 0.16 4.43 -1.12
N THR A 39 -0.15 3.20 -1.51
CA THR A 39 -1.00 2.84 -2.66
C THR A 39 -1.80 1.55 -2.38
N GLY A 40 -2.59 1.08 -3.34
CA GLY A 40 -3.39 -0.15 -3.23
C GLY A 40 -4.83 0.09 -2.75
N LEU A 41 -5.22 1.36 -2.54
CA LEU A 41 -6.61 1.72 -2.30
C LEU A 41 -7.43 1.64 -3.59
N ASP A 42 -6.91 2.22 -4.67
CA ASP A 42 -7.63 2.33 -5.93
C ASP A 42 -7.65 0.99 -6.68
N GLU A 43 -6.60 0.19 -6.48
CA GLU A 43 -6.38 -1.13 -7.09
C GLU A 43 -6.91 -2.28 -6.23
N ALA A 44 -7.61 -2.00 -5.12
CA ALA A 44 -7.98 -2.97 -4.10
C ALA A 44 -8.61 -4.24 -4.70
N GLY A 45 -7.98 -5.39 -4.45
CA GLY A 45 -8.43 -6.68 -4.95
C GLY A 45 -7.98 -7.01 -6.37
N SER A 46 -7.18 -6.16 -7.02
CA SER A 46 -6.74 -6.33 -8.41
C SER A 46 -5.22 -6.23 -8.57
N LEU A 47 -4.45 -6.31 -7.48
CA LEU A 47 -2.98 -6.25 -7.53
C LEU A 47 -2.34 -7.59 -7.91
N GLY A 48 -2.33 -7.90 -9.21
CA GLY A 48 -1.54 -8.99 -9.76
C GLY A 48 -0.02 -8.74 -9.67
N THR A 49 0.78 -9.69 -10.15
CA THR A 49 2.26 -9.60 -10.04
C THR A 49 2.81 -8.36 -10.76
N ALA A 50 2.33 -8.06 -11.96
CA ALA A 50 2.83 -6.93 -12.74
C ALA A 50 2.39 -5.59 -12.12
N GLU A 51 1.15 -5.51 -11.65
CA GLU A 51 0.57 -4.35 -10.98
C GLU A 51 1.30 -4.07 -9.66
N MET A 52 1.64 -5.11 -8.91
CA MET A 52 2.37 -4.99 -7.65
C MET A 52 3.81 -4.50 -7.88
N VAL A 53 4.50 -4.97 -8.93
CA VAL A 53 5.82 -4.45 -9.33
C VAL A 53 5.72 -2.96 -9.69
N GLN A 54 4.74 -2.58 -10.53
CA GLN A 54 4.54 -1.17 -10.89
C GLN A 54 4.22 -0.29 -9.67
N ALA A 55 3.44 -0.80 -8.73
CA ALA A 55 3.14 -0.10 -7.47
C ALA A 55 4.40 0.13 -6.62
N ILE A 56 5.29 -0.87 -6.54
CA ILE A 56 6.58 -0.74 -5.83
C ILE A 56 7.46 0.33 -6.49
N GLU A 57 7.59 0.30 -7.82
CA GLU A 57 8.39 1.27 -8.57
C GLU A 57 7.84 2.69 -8.43
N LEU A 58 6.50 2.85 -8.48
CA LEU A 58 5.85 4.13 -8.23
C LEU A 58 6.15 4.65 -6.82
N LEU A 59 6.05 3.79 -5.81
CA LEU A 59 6.38 4.17 -4.44
C LEU A 59 7.86 4.54 -4.28
N ALA A 60 8.77 3.80 -4.93
CA ALA A 60 10.20 4.12 -4.93
C ALA A 60 10.46 5.50 -5.54
N SER A 61 9.80 5.82 -6.66
CA SER A 61 9.93 7.11 -7.34
C SER A 61 9.44 8.31 -6.51
N SER A 62 8.63 8.08 -5.47
CA SER A 62 8.16 9.14 -4.58
C SER A 62 9.24 9.72 -3.66
N GLY A 63 10.37 9.00 -3.49
CA GLY A 63 11.45 9.37 -2.58
C GLY A 63 11.09 9.25 -1.09
N ALA A 64 9.94 8.66 -0.75
CA ALA A 64 9.53 8.45 0.63
C ALA A 64 10.42 7.41 1.33
N ALA A 65 10.89 7.73 2.55
CA ALA A 65 11.70 6.82 3.37
C ALA A 65 10.94 5.55 3.84
N SER A 66 9.62 5.56 3.76
CA SER A 66 8.76 4.40 4.04
C SER A 66 7.54 4.44 3.13
N ALA A 67 7.09 3.26 2.71
CA ALA A 67 5.97 3.11 1.80
C ALA A 67 5.08 1.94 2.20
N GLU A 68 3.83 1.98 1.77
CA GLU A 68 2.83 0.96 2.06
C GLU A 68 2.02 0.58 0.82
N ILE A 69 1.78 -0.71 0.62
CA ILE A 69 0.84 -1.23 -0.38
C ILE A 69 -0.27 -1.95 0.38
N GLY A 70 -1.50 -1.47 0.25
CA GLY A 70 -2.67 -2.20 0.72
C GLY A 70 -3.00 -3.35 -0.23
N SER A 71 -3.13 -4.56 0.31
CA SER A 71 -3.56 -5.75 -0.43
C SER A 71 -4.54 -6.57 0.40
N HIS A 72 -5.23 -7.48 -0.27
CA HIS A 72 -6.28 -8.38 0.20
C HIS A 72 -6.00 -9.80 -0.34
N PRO A 73 -4.86 -10.41 0.01
CA PRO A 73 -4.56 -11.76 -0.42
C PRO A 73 -5.55 -12.76 0.18
N GLY A 74 -5.90 -13.78 -0.59
CA GLY A 74 -6.75 -14.88 -0.14
C GLY A 74 -6.41 -16.16 -0.88
N LEU A 75 -6.64 -17.29 -0.23
CA LEU A 75 -6.39 -18.59 -0.85
C LEU A 75 -7.44 -18.84 -1.95
N PRO A 76 -7.06 -19.46 -3.08
CA PRO A 76 -8.00 -19.74 -4.18
C PRO A 76 -9.23 -20.54 -3.74
N ASP A 77 -9.01 -21.51 -2.85
CA ASP A 77 -10.01 -22.49 -2.40
C ASP A 77 -10.55 -22.17 -0.99
N ASP A 78 -10.56 -20.89 -0.59
CA ASP A 78 -11.13 -20.50 0.70
C ASP A 78 -12.67 -20.67 0.69
N PRO A 79 -13.26 -21.57 1.50
CA PRO A 79 -14.71 -21.76 1.53
C PRO A 79 -15.46 -20.55 2.09
N GLU A 80 -14.77 -19.69 2.86
CA GLU A 80 -15.35 -18.46 3.39
C GLU A 80 -15.36 -17.32 2.36
N ARG A 81 -14.81 -17.55 1.17
CA ARG A 81 -14.71 -16.56 0.08
C ARG A 81 -16.09 -15.98 -0.27
N ASP A 82 -17.11 -16.83 -0.31
CA ASP A 82 -18.48 -16.49 -0.69
C ASP A 82 -19.15 -15.47 0.25
N ARG A 83 -18.60 -15.28 1.46
CA ARG A 83 -19.10 -14.30 2.42
C ARG A 83 -18.86 -12.87 1.97
N TYR A 84 -17.84 -12.61 1.15
CA TYR A 84 -17.49 -11.24 0.73
C TYR A 84 -17.71 -11.05 -0.77
N ARG A 85 -18.75 -10.30 -1.14
CA ARG A 85 -19.08 -9.97 -2.54
C ARG A 85 -18.34 -8.73 -3.04
N TRP A 86 -17.02 -8.69 -2.85
CA TRP A 86 -16.21 -7.51 -3.18
C TRP A 86 -15.71 -7.49 -4.62
N ASN A 87 -15.91 -8.58 -5.39
CA ASN A 87 -15.41 -8.74 -6.76
C ASN A 87 -13.88 -8.61 -6.86
N TYR A 88 -13.17 -9.11 -5.84
CA TYR A 88 -11.72 -9.06 -5.75
C TYR A 88 -11.11 -10.39 -6.23
N SER A 89 -9.97 -10.27 -6.92
CA SER A 89 -9.08 -11.35 -7.33
C SER A 89 -8.06 -11.66 -6.22
N TRP A 90 -8.55 -12.09 -5.05
CA TRP A 90 -7.71 -12.36 -3.88
C TRP A 90 -6.58 -13.37 -4.11
N ASP A 91 -6.82 -14.35 -4.96
CA ASP A 91 -5.85 -15.37 -5.38
C ASP A 91 -4.70 -14.78 -6.20
N LEU A 92 -4.98 -13.78 -7.04
CA LEU A 92 -3.95 -13.06 -7.80
C LEU A 92 -3.06 -12.24 -6.86
N GLU A 93 -3.64 -11.57 -5.87
CA GLU A 93 -2.87 -10.80 -4.89
C GLU A 93 -2.03 -11.71 -3.99
N PHE A 94 -2.57 -12.86 -3.57
CA PHE A 94 -1.81 -13.88 -2.84
C PHE A 94 -0.61 -14.36 -3.67
N THR A 95 -0.85 -14.72 -4.93
CA THR A 95 0.19 -15.18 -5.86
C THR A 95 1.26 -14.10 -6.07
N ALA A 96 0.86 -12.83 -6.20
CA ALA A 96 1.76 -11.70 -6.35
C ALA A 96 2.68 -11.53 -5.13
N LEU A 97 2.13 -11.58 -3.91
CA LEU A 97 2.90 -11.47 -2.67
C LEU A 97 3.92 -12.61 -2.49
N CYS A 98 3.64 -13.78 -3.05
CA CYS A 98 4.55 -14.92 -3.04
C CYS A 98 5.57 -14.92 -4.20
N SER A 99 5.45 -13.99 -5.16
CA SER A 99 6.26 -13.98 -6.36
C SER A 99 7.71 -13.55 -6.11
N LYS A 100 8.66 -14.25 -6.74
CA LYS A 100 10.08 -13.84 -6.76
C LYS A 100 10.25 -12.47 -7.45
N ALA A 101 9.45 -12.17 -8.47
CA ALA A 101 9.53 -10.90 -9.18
C ALA A 101 9.20 -9.70 -8.28
N VAL A 102 8.15 -9.83 -7.44
CA VAL A 102 7.78 -8.82 -6.44
C VAL A 102 8.90 -8.65 -5.43
N ARG A 103 9.48 -9.75 -4.93
CA ARG A 103 10.64 -9.70 -4.01
C ARG A 103 11.84 -8.97 -4.64
N SER A 104 12.20 -9.33 -5.87
CA SER A 104 13.31 -8.68 -6.58
C SER A 104 13.05 -7.20 -6.84
N SER A 105 11.81 -6.80 -7.14
CA SER A 105 11.44 -5.39 -7.31
C SER A 105 11.59 -4.58 -6.01
N ILE A 106 11.19 -5.15 -4.86
CA ILE A 106 11.40 -4.53 -3.54
C ILE A 106 12.89 -4.26 -3.30
N GLU A 107 13.73 -5.28 -3.50
CA GLU A 107 15.17 -5.20 -3.28
C GLU A 107 15.84 -4.22 -4.26
N ALA A 108 15.51 -4.29 -5.54
CA ALA A 108 16.05 -3.39 -6.57
C ALA A 108 15.64 -1.93 -6.36
N SER A 109 14.47 -1.69 -5.76
CA SER A 109 13.99 -0.36 -5.38
C SER A 109 14.63 0.17 -4.08
N GLY A 110 15.53 -0.60 -3.45
CA GLY A 110 16.20 -0.22 -2.21
C GLY A 110 15.32 -0.32 -0.97
N PHE A 111 14.14 -0.96 -1.07
CA PHE A 111 13.28 -1.19 0.07
C PHE A 111 13.66 -2.47 0.80
N ARG A 112 13.31 -2.51 2.09
CA ARG A 112 13.19 -3.74 2.87
C ARG A 112 11.75 -3.88 3.36
N LEU A 113 11.29 -5.11 3.53
CA LEU A 113 10.03 -5.34 4.24
C LEU A 113 10.20 -5.01 5.73
N GLY A 114 9.14 -4.45 6.31
CA GLY A 114 9.10 -4.04 7.70
C GLY A 114 7.67 -4.02 8.23
N THR A 115 7.54 -3.65 9.49
CA THR A 115 6.28 -3.49 10.21
C THR A 115 6.09 -2.03 10.61
N PHE A 116 4.90 -1.68 11.14
CA PHE A 116 4.68 -0.33 11.67
C PHE A 116 5.61 0.02 12.84
N ALA A 117 6.26 -0.95 13.49
CA ALA A 117 7.24 -0.71 14.54
C ALA A 117 8.58 -0.17 14.01
N ASP A 118 8.88 -0.40 12.71
CA ASP A 118 10.10 0.08 12.05
C ASP A 118 10.03 1.56 11.66
N LEU A 119 8.86 2.19 11.76
CA LEU A 119 8.69 3.57 11.30
C LEU A 119 9.34 4.56 12.26
N PRO A 120 10.12 5.53 11.74
CA PRO A 120 10.66 6.58 12.57
C PRO A 120 9.53 7.44 13.14
N ARG A 121 9.63 7.79 14.42
CA ARG A 121 8.78 8.82 14.99
C ARG A 121 9.24 10.17 14.45
N TRP A 122 8.29 10.96 13.95
CA TRP A 122 8.62 12.24 13.33
C TRP A 122 8.98 13.30 14.38
N GLY A 123 10.13 13.95 14.18
CA GLY A 123 10.59 15.06 15.02
C GLY A 123 11.18 14.63 16.37
N MET A 124 11.67 13.38 16.46
CA MET A 124 12.61 12.94 17.50
C MET A 124 13.99 12.72 16.88
#